data_AF-A0A7W0RVR2-F1
#
_entry.id   AF-A0A7W0RVR2-F1
#
_cell.length_a   1.000
_cell.length_b   1.000
_cell.length_c   1.000
_cell.angle_alpha   90.00
_cell.angle_beta   90.00
_cell.angle_gamma   90.00
#
_symmetry.space_group_name_H-M   'P 1'
#
loop_
_entity.id
_entity.type
_entity.pdbx_description
1 polymer ?
#
loop_
_entity_poly.entity_id
_entity_poly.type
_entity_poly.pdbx_seq_one_letter_code
_entity_poly.pdbx_strand_id
1 'polypeptide(L)'
;MLFRSLAVAGFVAILATLPALAQDKRAAPLEPSERWDIMRGDIVGDAQILDGAGLYALDSPFRANDAATVPLHFTQAEGAPDVARLTLVIDENPAPVAAEFEFGPAMQPIDLELRVRIDAY
;
A
#
# COMPACT_ATOMS: atom_id res chain seq x y z
N MET A 1 -40.61 19.83 -60.32
CA MET A 1 -39.21 19.39 -60.18
C MET A 1 -38.53 20.37 -59.20
N LEU A 2 -38.38 20.04 -57.91
CA LEU A 2 -37.21 19.31 -57.32
C LEU A 2 -35.95 20.21 -57.42
N PHE A 3 -35.27 20.76 -56.40
CA PHE A 3 -34.72 20.26 -55.13
C PHE A 3 -34.26 21.47 -54.24
N ARG A 4 -34.63 21.56 -52.96
CA ARG A 4 -33.89 21.26 -51.71
C ARG A 4 -32.81 22.25 -51.24
N SER A 5 -33.05 22.74 -50.02
CA SER A 5 -32.24 23.49 -49.07
C SER A 5 -30.85 22.88 -48.79
N LEU A 6 -29.83 23.72 -48.60
CA LEU A 6 -28.61 23.34 -47.87
C LEU A 6 -28.63 24.00 -46.49
N ALA A 7 -28.83 23.18 -45.46
CA ALA A 7 -28.56 23.53 -44.08
C ALA A 7 -27.07 23.34 -43.80
N VAL A 8 -26.41 24.36 -43.25
CA VAL A 8 -25.04 24.28 -42.75
C VAL A 8 -25.09 23.60 -41.38
N ALA A 9 -24.64 22.36 -41.30
CA ALA A 9 -24.57 21.60 -40.05
C ALA A 9 -23.31 22.03 -39.27
N GLY A 10 -23.52 22.60 -38.08
CA GLY A 10 -22.46 22.92 -37.12
C GLY A 10 -21.87 21.64 -36.53
N PHE A 11 -20.54 21.52 -36.56
CA PHE A 11 -19.81 20.43 -35.94
C PHE A 11 -19.65 20.72 -34.44
N VAL A 12 -20.48 20.11 -33.60
CA VAL A 12 -20.29 20.13 -32.14
C VAL A 12 -19.30 19.02 -31.79
N ALA A 13 -18.10 19.40 -31.38
CA ALA A 13 -17.13 18.48 -30.80
C ALA A 13 -17.61 18.05 -29.40
N ILE A 14 -18.12 16.83 -29.29
CA ILE A 14 -18.46 16.22 -28.01
C ILE A 14 -17.13 15.84 -27.33
N LEU A 15 -16.74 16.59 -26.30
CA LEU A 15 -15.73 16.14 -25.35
C LEU A 15 -16.29 14.91 -24.62
N ALA A 16 -15.82 13.73 -25.00
CA ALA A 16 -16.06 12.52 -24.22
C ALA A 16 -15.25 12.62 -22.92
N THR A 17 -15.92 13.02 -21.84
CA THR A 17 -15.44 12.83 -20.47
C THR A 17 -15.41 11.34 -20.18
N LEU A 18 -14.30 10.69 -20.49
CA LEU A 18 -14.05 9.34 -20.03
C LEU A 18 -14.02 9.38 -18.49
N PRO A 19 -14.87 8.61 -17.78
CA PRO A 19 -14.71 8.46 -16.35
C PRO A 19 -13.36 7.79 -16.13
N ALA A 20 -12.46 8.49 -15.45
CA ALA A 20 -11.22 7.89 -14.98
C ALA A 20 -11.62 6.70 -14.10
N LEU A 21 -11.41 5.49 -14.62
CA LEU A 21 -11.53 4.28 -13.82
C LEU A 21 -10.47 4.41 -12.73
N ALA A 22 -10.92 4.76 -11.52
CA ALA A 22 -10.11 4.67 -10.33
C ALA A 22 -9.55 3.26 -10.29
N GLN A 23 -8.23 3.12 -10.49
CA GLN A 23 -7.57 1.83 -10.38
C GLN A 23 -7.75 1.37 -8.93
N ASP A 24 -8.60 0.35 -8.76
CA ASP A 24 -8.77 -0.38 -7.50
C ASP A 24 -7.37 -0.75 -7.00
N LYS A 25 -6.90 -0.10 -5.92
CA LYS A 25 -5.66 -0.46 -5.22
C LYS A 25 -5.89 -1.78 -4.47
N ARG A 26 -6.26 -2.86 -5.16
CA ARG A 26 -6.23 -4.18 -4.55
C ARG A 26 -4.77 -4.55 -4.36
N ALA A 27 -4.35 -4.68 -3.10
CA ALA A 27 -3.09 -5.33 -2.78
C ALA A 27 -3.07 -6.70 -3.47
N ALA A 28 -1.91 -7.10 -4.00
CA ALA A 28 -1.75 -8.45 -4.50
C ALA A 28 -2.09 -9.44 -3.36
N PRO A 29 -2.73 -10.58 -3.66
CA PRO A 29 -2.90 -11.64 -2.66
C PRO A 29 -1.55 -11.95 -2.01
N LEU A 30 -1.54 -12.16 -0.70
CA LEU A 30 -0.35 -12.63 -0.01
C LEU A 30 -0.04 -14.04 -0.50
N GLU A 31 1.09 -14.21 -1.15
CA GLU A 31 1.58 -15.51 -1.59
C GLU A 31 2.38 -16.17 -0.44
N PRO A 32 2.34 -17.51 -0.32
CA PRO A 32 3.20 -18.22 0.62
C PRO A 32 4.68 -17.93 0.35
N SER A 33 5.46 -17.73 1.41
CA SER A 33 6.89 -17.46 1.33
C SER A 33 7.68 -18.45 2.19
N GLU A 34 8.43 -19.33 1.53
CA GLU A 34 9.33 -20.28 2.20
C GLU A 34 10.42 -19.56 2.99
N ARG A 35 10.89 -18.40 2.49
CA ARG A 35 11.88 -17.58 3.19
C ARG A 35 11.32 -17.03 4.48
N TRP A 36 10.10 -16.49 4.45
CA TRP A 36 9.42 -16.01 5.64
C TRP A 36 9.27 -17.13 6.67
N ASP A 37 8.85 -18.32 6.24
CA ASP A 37 8.67 -19.47 7.12
C ASP A 37 9.98 -19.88 7.84
N ILE A 38 11.12 -19.74 7.18
CA ILE A 38 12.44 -20.02 7.76
C ILE A 38 12.87 -18.91 8.74
N MET A 39 12.72 -17.63 8.37
CA MET A 39 13.28 -16.51 9.14
C MET A 39 12.38 -15.97 10.26
N ARG A 40 11.07 -16.21 10.20
CA ARG A 40 10.12 -15.59 11.15
C ARG A 40 10.43 -15.93 12.61
N GLY A 41 10.94 -17.13 12.89
CA GLY A 41 11.31 -17.55 14.24
C GLY A 41 12.40 -16.66 14.84
N ASP A 42 13.34 -16.18 14.03
CA ASP A 42 14.41 -15.29 14.49
C ASP A 42 13.91 -13.85 14.71
N ILE A 43 12.82 -13.45 14.05
CA ILE A 43 12.28 -12.08 14.09
C ILE A 43 11.22 -11.93 15.19
N VAL A 44 10.26 -12.86 15.28
CA VAL A 44 9.16 -12.78 16.24
C VAL A 44 9.31 -13.74 17.42
N GLY A 45 10.32 -14.61 17.43
CA GLY A 45 10.48 -15.65 18.44
C GLY A 45 9.32 -16.64 18.44
N ASP A 46 8.89 -17.03 19.64
CA ASP A 46 7.76 -17.95 19.84
C ASP A 46 6.38 -17.24 19.81
N ALA A 47 6.32 -15.96 19.42
CA ALA A 47 5.08 -15.20 19.43
C ALA A 47 4.09 -15.74 18.39
N GLN A 48 2.83 -15.90 18.81
CA GLN A 48 1.75 -16.21 17.88
C GLN A 48 1.47 -14.99 17.00
N ILE A 49 1.54 -15.18 15.67
CA ILE A 49 1.12 -14.17 14.70
C ILE A 49 -0.38 -14.29 14.48
N LEU A 50 -1.10 -13.21 14.75
CA LEU A 50 -2.52 -13.07 14.50
C LEU A 50 -2.74 -12.09 13.34
N ASP A 51 -3.91 -12.16 12.72
CA ASP A 51 -4.31 -11.17 11.72
C ASP A 51 -4.54 -9.80 12.40
N GLY A 52 -3.83 -8.78 11.91
CA GLY A 52 -3.93 -7.40 12.38
C GLY A 52 -4.99 -6.57 11.63
N ALA A 53 -5.71 -7.16 10.67
CA ALA A 53 -6.72 -6.48 9.89
C ALA A 53 -7.77 -5.78 10.78
N GLY A 54 -7.99 -4.49 10.52
CA GLY A 54 -8.92 -3.67 11.30
C GLY A 54 -8.33 -3.05 12.57
N LEU A 55 -7.14 -3.48 13.01
CA LEU A 55 -6.39 -2.82 14.08
C LEU A 55 -5.37 -1.82 13.53
N TYR A 56 -4.76 -2.16 12.40
CA TYR A 56 -3.72 -1.36 11.75
C TYR A 56 -3.88 -1.39 10.23
N ALA A 57 -3.41 -0.34 9.57
CA ALA A 57 -3.30 -0.24 8.12
C ALA A 57 -1.83 0.01 7.74
N LEU A 58 -1.39 -0.63 6.66
CA LEU A 58 -0.11 -0.37 6.01
C LEU A 58 -0.37 -0.07 4.54
N ASP A 59 -0.33 1.20 4.18
CA ASP A 59 -0.49 1.66 2.81
C ASP A 59 0.85 1.68 2.09
N SER A 60 0.85 1.12 0.89
CA SER A 60 1.99 1.12 -0.02
C SER A 60 1.51 1.39 -1.46
N PRO A 61 2.38 1.89 -2.35
CA PRO A 61 2.04 1.98 -3.75
C PRO A 61 1.98 0.58 -4.37
N PHE A 62 0.99 0.33 -5.22
CA PHE A 62 0.92 -0.90 -6.01
C PHE A 62 2.20 -1.14 -6.81
N ARG A 63 2.78 -0.05 -7.33
CA ARG A 63 4.09 -0.05 -7.96
C ARG A 63 4.91 1.14 -7.45
N ALA A 64 6.03 0.86 -6.76
CA ALA A 64 7.07 1.83 -6.49
C ALA A 64 7.61 2.46 -7.78
N ASN A 65 7.60 3.80 -7.84
CA ASN A 65 8.21 4.57 -8.93
C ASN A 65 9.74 4.52 -8.87
N ASP A 66 10.29 4.45 -7.66
CA ASP A 66 11.71 4.34 -7.38
C ASP A 66 11.92 3.36 -6.22
N ALA A 67 12.63 2.27 -6.49
CA ALA A 67 12.91 1.22 -5.52
C ALA A 67 13.84 1.70 -4.38
N ALA A 68 14.56 2.82 -4.55
CA ALA A 68 15.37 3.41 -3.50
C ALA A 68 14.55 4.20 -2.46
N THR A 69 13.30 4.57 -2.76
CA THR A 69 12.47 5.41 -1.89
C THR A 69 10.98 5.09 -2.02
N VAL A 70 10.61 3.88 -1.62
CA VAL A 70 9.21 3.43 -1.57
C VAL A 70 8.51 4.06 -0.36
N PRO A 71 7.48 4.91 -0.55
CA PRO A 71 6.74 5.46 0.57
C PRO A 71 5.82 4.39 1.18
N LEU A 72 5.83 4.30 2.50
CA LEU A 72 4.92 3.49 3.29
C LEU A 72 4.24 4.37 4.34
N HIS A 73 2.97 4.10 4.62
CA HIS A 73 2.22 4.79 5.65
C HIS A 73 1.55 3.76 6.55
N PHE A 74 1.94 3.75 7.82
CA PHE A 74 1.35 2.90 8.85
C PHE A 74 0.41 3.72 9.73
N THR A 75 -0.82 3.25 9.91
CA THR A 75 -1.83 3.93 10.72
C THR A 75 -2.50 2.95 11.67
N GLN A 76 -2.63 3.34 12.93
CA GLN A 76 -3.39 2.60 13.92
C GLN A 76 -4.86 3.01 13.90
N ALA A 77 -5.77 2.03 13.93
CA ALA A 77 -7.20 2.28 13.98
C ALA A 77 -7.61 2.87 15.33
N GLU A 78 -8.68 3.67 15.33
CA GLU A 78 -9.24 4.25 16.54
C GLU A 78 -9.70 3.14 17.50
N GLY A 79 -9.26 3.22 18.76
CA GLY A 79 -9.58 2.22 19.80
C GLY A 79 -8.80 0.89 19.70
N ALA A 80 -7.87 0.76 18.75
CA ALA A 80 -6.96 -0.39 18.71
C ALA A 80 -6.00 -0.37 19.92
N PRO A 81 -5.55 -1.54 20.41
CA PRO A 81 -4.59 -1.61 21.53
C PRO A 81 -3.28 -0.89 21.23
N ASP A 82 -2.68 -0.32 22.28
CA ASP A 82 -1.37 0.33 22.21
C ASP A 82 -0.30 -0.60 21.63
N VAL A 83 0.50 -0.08 20.71
CA VAL A 83 1.61 -0.80 20.10
C VAL A 83 2.90 -0.42 20.80
N ALA A 84 3.58 -1.38 21.42
CA ALA A 84 4.88 -1.13 22.05
C ALA A 84 6.04 -1.16 21.04
N ARG A 85 5.93 -1.97 19.98
CA ARG A 85 7.00 -2.21 19.01
C ARG A 85 6.42 -2.46 17.62
N LEU A 86 7.10 -1.97 16.59
CA LEU A 86 6.85 -2.31 15.19
C LEU A 86 8.16 -2.76 14.55
N THR A 87 8.13 -3.93 13.90
CA THR A 87 9.23 -4.43 13.07
C THR A 87 8.74 -4.49 11.62
N LEU A 88 9.34 -3.69 10.74
CA LEU A 88 9.04 -3.73 9.32
C LEU A 88 9.93 -4.76 8.64
N VAL A 89 9.30 -5.77 8.05
CA VAL A 89 9.98 -6.82 7.28
C VAL A 89 9.65 -6.65 5.80
N ILE A 90 10.69 -6.64 4.97
CA ILE A 90 10.58 -6.67 3.51
C ILE A 90 11.08 -8.03 3.07
N ASP A 91 10.15 -8.89 2.64
CA ASP A 91 10.50 -10.21 2.13
C ASP A 91 11.37 -10.11 0.85
N GLU A 92 12.15 -11.15 0.57
CA GLU A 92 13.09 -11.25 -0.55
C GLU A 92 14.23 -10.22 -0.57
N ASN A 93 14.26 -9.25 0.34
CA ASN A 93 15.43 -8.41 0.51
C ASN A 93 16.60 -9.21 1.14
N PRO A 94 17.87 -8.98 0.72
CA PRO A 94 19.06 -9.55 1.36
C PRO A 94 19.15 -9.23 2.86
N ALA A 95 18.69 -8.03 3.25
CA ALA A 95 18.46 -7.63 4.63
C ALA A 95 16.95 -7.45 4.85
N PRO A 96 16.25 -8.45 5.43
CA PRO A 96 14.78 -8.47 5.45
C PRO A 96 14.18 -7.51 6.49
N VAL A 97 14.81 -7.34 7.66
CA VAL A 97 14.36 -6.37 8.67
C VAL A 97 14.80 -4.97 8.24
N ALA A 98 13.84 -4.18 7.78
CA ALA A 98 14.08 -2.85 7.22
C ALA A 98 14.09 -1.75 8.29
N ALA A 99 13.29 -1.91 9.34
CA ALA A 99 13.24 -0.99 10.47
C ALA A 99 12.64 -1.66 11.71
N GLU A 100 13.05 -1.16 12.87
CA GLU A 100 12.47 -1.49 14.18
C GLU A 100 12.19 -0.20 14.93
N PHE A 101 11.00 -0.11 15.52
CA PHE A 101 10.55 1.04 16.29
C PHE A 101 10.07 0.56 17.66
N GLU A 102 10.37 1.34 18.70
CA GLU A 102 9.76 1.23 20.01
C GLU A 102 8.94 2.49 20.26
N PHE A 103 7.71 2.33 20.76
CA PHE A 103 6.80 3.44 21.01
C PHE A 103 6.51 3.57 22.51
N GLY A 104 6.52 4.81 22.99
CA GLY A 104 6.05 5.13 24.33
C GLY A 104 4.52 5.30 24.38
N PRO A 105 3.91 5.29 25.58
CA PRO A 105 2.45 5.46 25.73
C PRO A 105 1.91 6.78 25.16
N ALA A 106 2.73 7.83 25.14
CA ALA A 106 2.34 9.14 24.62
C ALA A 106 2.40 9.24 23.07
N MET A 107 2.80 8.18 22.38
CA MET A 107 2.95 8.14 20.92
C MET A 107 1.75 7.47 20.23
N GLN A 108 0.70 7.15 20.98
CA GLN A 108 -0.51 6.51 20.48
C GLN A 108 -1.61 7.58 20.25
N PRO A 109 -2.47 7.43 19.21
CA PRO A 109 -2.39 6.42 18.15
C PRO A 109 -1.23 6.69 17.19
N ILE A 110 -0.66 5.64 16.62
CA ILE A 110 0.46 5.75 15.68
C ILE A 110 -0.04 6.19 14.29
N ASP A 111 0.59 7.25 13.79
CA ASP A 111 0.55 7.71 12.40
C ASP A 111 2.00 7.89 11.92
N LEU A 112 2.50 6.93 11.15
CA LEU A 112 3.92 6.81 10.79
C LEU A 112 4.10 6.73 9.27
N GLU A 113 4.69 7.78 8.69
CA GLU A 113 5.18 7.77 7.32
C GLU A 113 6.68 7.47 7.28
N LEU A 114 7.08 6.57 6.38
CA LEU A 114 8.47 6.22 6.15
C LEU A 114 8.75 5.94 4.68
N ARG A 115 10.03 5.98 4.31
CA ARG A 115 10.51 5.63 2.98
C ARG A 115 11.55 4.54 3.10
N VAL A 116 11.36 3.45 2.36
CA VAL A 116 12.24 2.28 2.40
C VAL A 116 12.83 1.98 1.03
N ARG A 117 13.98 1.30 1.03
CA ARG A 117 14.56 0.72 -0.17
C ARG A 117 14.14 -0.74 -0.29
N ILE A 118 13.75 -1.17 -1.49
CA ILE A 118 13.47 -2.57 -1.83
C ILE A 118 14.46 -3.05 -2.89
N ASP A 119 14.80 -4.34 -2.88
CA ASP A 119 15.73 -4.96 -3.83
C ASP A 119 15.03 -5.76 -4.94
N ALA A 120 13.87 -6.35 -4.66
CA ALA A 120 13.13 -7.22 -5.58
C ALA A 120 11.69 -6.74 -5.81
N TYR A 121 11.09 -7.23 -6.90
CA TYR A 121 9.72 -6.99 -7.36
C TYR A 121 8.98 -8.30 -7.56
#